data_AF-A0A6G9XRF0-F1
#
_entry.id   AF-A0A6G9XRF0-F1
#
_cell.length_a   1.000
_cell.length_b   1.000
_cell.length_c   1.000
_cell.angle_alpha   90.00
_cell.angle_beta   90.00
_cell.angle_gamma   90.00
#
_symmetry.space_group_name_H-M   'P 1'
#
loop_
_entity.id
_entity.type
_entity.pdbx_description
1 polymer ?
#
loop_
_entity_poly.entity_id
_entity_poly.type
_entity_poly.pdbx_seq_one_letter_code
_entity_poly.pdbx_strand_id
1 'polypeptide(L)' 'MPQNVVFDIPVPPRYNPAHDHAEQHNLRWLRQHRMLVTPAAETLYLSWGIADLAARCWPDASAEDLGLG' A
#
# COMPACT_ATOMS: atom_id res chain seq x y z
N MET A 1 -15.02 17.99 4.60
CA MET A 1 -15.57 16.89 5.43
C MET A 1 -14.56 16.58 6.52
N PRO A 2 -14.97 16.43 7.79
CA PRO A 2 -14.07 15.97 8.85
C PRO A 2 -13.52 14.58 8.51
N GLN A 3 -12.21 14.37 8.68
CA GLN A 3 -11.56 13.06 8.45
C GLN A 3 -11.53 12.17 9.71
N ASN A 4 -11.98 12.70 10.85
CA ASN A 4 -11.99 12.02 12.15
C ASN A 4 -13.37 11.44 12.51
N VAL A 5 -14.15 11.06 11.50
CA VAL A 5 -15.44 10.37 11.71
C VAL A 5 -15.16 8.88 11.85
N VAL A 6 -15.56 8.30 12.98
CA VAL A 6 -15.43 6.86 13.22
C VAL A 6 -16.68 6.15 12.72
N PHE A 7 -16.49 5.10 11.92
CA PHE A 7 -17.56 4.19 11.51
C PHE A 7 -17.42 2.88 12.28
N ASP A 8 -18.51 2.42 12.87
CA ASP A 8 -18.58 1.08 13.46
C ASP A 8 -18.87 0.07 12.35
N ILE A 9 -17.84 -0.71 12.00
CA ILE A 9 -17.93 -1.71 10.93
C ILE A 9 -17.80 -3.09 11.59
N PRO A 10 -18.84 -3.95 11.52
CA PRO A 10 -18.89 -5.23 12.25
C PRO A 10 -18.11 -6.33 11.54
N VAL A 11 -16.93 -6.02 11.01
CA VAL A 11 -15.96 -7.01 10.51
C VAL A 11 -14.63 -6.83 11.22
N PRO A 12 -13.96 -7.93 11.65
CA PRO A 12 -12.67 -7.81 12.30
C PRO A 12 -11.64 -7.24 11.32
N PRO A 13 -10.83 -6.25 11.71
CA PRO A 13 -9.76 -5.75 10.87
C PRO A 13 -8.72 -6.85 10.65
N ARG A 14 -8.20 -6.92 9.44
CA ARG A 14 -7.13 -7.85 9.05
C ARG A 14 -6.02 -7.06 8.37
N TYR A 15 -4.80 -7.58 8.44
CA TYR A 15 -3.63 -6.92 7.88
C TYR A 15 -2.60 -7.95 7.43
N ASN A 16 -2.04 -7.76 6.25
CA ASN A 16 -1.00 -8.62 5.71
C ASN A 16 0.38 -8.28 6.34
N PRO A 17 1.09 -9.23 6.95
CA PRO A 17 2.42 -8.97 7.53
C PRO A 17 3.50 -8.68 6.48
N ALA A 18 3.25 -8.95 5.20
CA ALA A 18 4.19 -8.69 4.11
C ALA A 18 4.13 -7.25 3.56
N HIS A 19 3.49 -6.32 4.27
CA HIS A 19 3.35 -4.91 3.89
C HIS A 19 4.67 -4.27 3.41
N ASP A 20 5.72 -4.33 4.25
CA ASP A 20 6.99 -3.65 3.95
C ASP A 20 7.67 -4.25 2.71
N HIS A 21 7.53 -5.56 2.51
CA HIS A 21 8.02 -6.23 1.32
C HIS A 21 7.30 -5.73 0.06
N ALA A 22 5.97 -5.65 0.12
CA ALA A 22 5.14 -5.17 -0.99
C ALA A 22 5.41 -3.68 -1.30
N GLU A 23 5.56 -2.83 -0.28
CA GLU A 23 5.89 -1.41 -0.49
C GLU A 23 7.23 -1.25 -1.22
N GLN A 24 8.27 -1.95 -0.77
CA GLN A 24 9.58 -1.89 -1.39
C GLN A 24 9.58 -2.46 -2.82
N HIS A 25 8.86 -3.56 -3.07
CA HIS A 25 8.71 -4.12 -4.41
C HIS A 25 8.03 -3.12 -5.34
N ASN A 26 6.89 -2.59 -4.93
CA ASN A 26 6.09 -1.66 -5.72
C ASN A 26 6.87 -0.37 -6.05
N LEU A 27 7.61 0.21 -5.09
CA LEU A 27 8.46 1.36 -5.36
C LEU A 27 9.55 1.05 -6.40
N ARG A 28 10.18 -0.13 -6.34
CA ARG A 28 11.14 -0.56 -7.38
C ARG A 28 10.46 -0.68 -8.74
N TRP A 29 9.29 -1.32 -8.79
CA TRP A 29 8.52 -1.49 -10.02
C TRP A 29 8.14 -0.14 -10.65
N LEU A 30 7.62 0.81 -9.86
CA LEU A 30 7.24 2.13 -10.34
C LEU A 30 8.43 2.96 -10.86
N ARG A 31 9.58 2.88 -10.19
CA ARG A 31 10.81 3.53 -10.65
C ARG A 31 11.31 2.93 -11.96
N GLN A 32 11.31 1.60 -12.08
CA GLN A 32 11.70 0.89 -13.31
C GLN A 32 10.83 1.29 -14.50
N HIS A 33 9.52 1.49 -14.28
CA HIS A 33 8.57 1.92 -15.30
C HIS A 33 8.51 3.44 -15.50
N ARG A 34 9.43 4.20 -14.88
CA ARG A 34 9.51 5.67 -14.98
C ARG A 34 8.20 6.37 -14.58
N MET A 35 7.45 5.79 -13.64
CA MET A 35 6.24 6.39 -13.07
C MET A 35 6.55 7.33 -11.91
N LEU A 36 7.70 7.13 -11.24
CA LEU A 36 8.22 8.01 -10.18
C LEU A 36 9.57 8.58 -10.62
N VAL A 37 9.53 9.71 -11.34
CA VAL A 37 10.72 10.32 -11.96
C VAL A 37 11.38 11.41 -11.13
N THR A 38 10.70 11.89 -10.07
CA THR A 38 11.25 12.91 -9.17
C THR A 38 11.09 12.49 -7.71
N PRO A 39 11.96 12.98 -6.80
CA PRO A 39 11.78 12.76 -5.36
C PRO A 39 10.42 13.26 -4.86
N ALA A 40 9.92 14.38 -5.39
CA ALA A 40 8.61 14.92 -5.04
C ALA A 40 7.45 14.00 -5.45
N ALA A 41 7.55 13.34 -6.62
CA ALA A 41 6.56 12.36 -7.05
C ALA A 41 6.55 11.13 -6.15
N GLU A 42 7.72 10.67 -5.71
CA GLU A 42 7.83 9.56 -4.77
C GLU A 42 7.27 9.90 -3.39
N THR A 43 7.60 11.07 -2.84
CA THR A 43 7.01 11.55 -1.57
C THR A 43 5.49 11.67 -1.66
N LEU A 44 4.97 12.21 -2.77
CA LEU A 44 3.54 12.29 -3.00
C LEU A 44 2.91 10.89 -3.09
N TYR A 45 3.54 9.97 -3.81
CA TYR A 45 3.06 8.60 -3.95
C TYR A 45 2.98 7.86 -2.61
N LEU A 46 4.04 7.97 -1.79
CA LEU A 46 4.07 7.38 -0.45
C LEU A 46 2.97 7.96 0.46
N SER A 47 2.65 9.24 0.31
CA SER A 47 1.57 9.88 1.09
C SER A 47 0.18 9.30 0.82
N TRP A 48 -0.01 8.57 -0.28
CA TRP A 48 -1.28 7.91 -0.59
C TRP A 48 -1.47 6.59 0.18
N GLY A 49 -0.41 6.02 0.76
CA GLY A 49 -0.50 4.81 1.57
C GLY A 49 -1.00 3.57 0.80
N ILE A 50 -0.62 3.44 -0.48
CA ILE A 50 -1.11 2.36 -1.35
C ILE A 50 -0.76 0.97 -0.81
N ALA A 51 0.44 0.79 -0.24
CA ALA A 51 0.84 -0.48 0.35
C ALA A 51 0.03 -0.82 1.61
N ASP A 52 -0.25 0.16 2.49
CA ASP A 52 -1.12 -0.03 3.67
C ASP A 52 -2.54 -0.41 3.25
N LEU A 53 -3.08 0.24 2.21
CA LEU A 53 -4.36 -0.13 1.62
C LEU A 53 -4.35 -1.58 1.11
N ALA A 54 -3.33 -1.98 0.35
CA ALA A 54 -3.23 -3.33 -0.17
C ALA A 54 -3.15 -4.38 0.96
N ALA A 55 -2.37 -4.12 2.01
CA ALA A 55 -2.23 -5.02 3.15
C ALA A 55 -3.56 -5.22 3.93
N ARG A 56 -4.45 -4.22 3.93
CA ARG A 56 -5.81 -4.34 4.50
C ARG A 56 -6.78 -5.06 3.58
N CYS A 57 -6.68 -4.86 2.27
CA CYS A 57 -7.57 -5.46 1.27
C CYS A 57 -7.24 -6.93 1.00
N TRP A 58 -5.97 -7.33 1.05
CA TRP A 58 -5.51 -8.69 0.78
C TRP A 58 -4.69 -9.26 1.95
N PRO A 59 -5.31 -9.48 3.12
CA PRO A 59 -4.63 -9.93 4.33
C PRO A 59 -4.03 -11.35 4.22
N ASP A 60 -4.53 -12.16 3.27
CA ASP A 60 -4.14 -13.56 3.07
C ASP A 60 -3.21 -13.79 1.87
N ALA A 61 -2.90 -12.74 1.10
CA ALA A 61 -2.01 -12.86 -0.04
C ALA A 61 -0.60 -13.25 0.41
N SER A 62 0.10 -14.04 -0.41
CA SER A 62 1.52 -14.26 -0.22
C SER A 62 2.29 -12.94 -0.39
N ALA A 63 3.55 -12.90 0.04
CA ALA A 63 4.38 -11.70 -0.12
C ALA A 63 4.62 -11.34 -1.61
N GLU A 64 4.64 -12.35 -2.49
CA GLU A 64 4.75 -12.22 -3.95
C GLU A 64 3.45 -11.68 -4.54
N ASP A 65 2.32 -12.31 -4.20
CA ASP A 65 1.00 -11.87 -4.69
C ASP A 65 0.64 -10.47 -4.22
N LEU A 66 1.00 -10.11 -2.97
CA LEU A 66 0.75 -8.76 -2.45
C LEU A 66 1.56 -7.69 -3.18
N GLY A 67 2.77 -8.05 -3.63
CA GLY A 67 3.63 -7.20 -4.46
C GLY A 67 3.24 -7.20 -5.95
N LEU A 68 2.28 -8.04 -6.34
CA LEU A 68 1.88 -8.31 -7.72
C LEU A 68 3.05 -8.80 -8.61
N GLY A 69 3.97 -9.59 -8.05
CA GLY A 69 5.10 -10.13 -8.79
C GLY A 69 6.07 -10.96 -7.97
#